data_AF-A0A4Y2T5Y1-F1
#
_entry.id   AF-A0A4Y2T5Y1-F1
#
_cell.length_a   1.000
_cell.length_b   1.000
_cell.length_c   1.000
_cell.angle_alpha   90.00
_cell.angle_beta   90.00
_cell.angle_gamma   90.00
#
_symmetry.space_group_name_H-M   'P 1'
#
loop_
_entity.id
_entity.type
_entity.pdbx_description
1 polymer ?
#
loop_
_entity_poly.entity_id
_entity_poly.type
_entity_poly.pdbx_seq_one_letter_code
_entity_poly.pdbx_strand_id
1 'polypeptide(L)' 'MPGATGEVKEPDENIHQITKQVKNEVQAKTGLLFDEFEPVQYRSQIVNGTNYFIK' A
#
# COMPACT_ATOMS: atom_id res chain seq x y z
N MET A 1 -4.96 -2.88 19.35
CA MET A 1 -5.67 -1.62 19.67
C MET A 1 -6.02 -0.92 18.37
N PRO A 2 -7.25 -0.41 18.18
CA PRO A 2 -7.59 0.42 17.02
C PRO A 2 -6.63 1.61 16.91
N GLY A 3 -6.17 1.91 15.70
CA GLY A 3 -5.20 2.99 15.44
C GLY A 3 -3.72 2.64 15.66
N ALA A 4 -3.38 1.48 16.23
CA ALA A 4 -1.98 1.01 16.24
C ALA A 4 -1.64 0.33 14.90
N THR A 5 -0.47 0.64 14.34
CA THR A 5 0.05 -0.06 13.16
C THR A 5 0.50 -1.46 13.56
N GLY A 6 0.07 -2.47 12.80
CA GLY A 6 0.46 -3.86 13.01
C GLY A 6 1.91 -4.15 12.62
N GLU A 7 2.27 -5.43 12.71
CA GLU A 7 3.58 -5.95 12.31
C GLU A 7 3.82 -5.82 10.80
N VAL A 8 5.10 -5.84 10.42
CA VAL A 8 5.54 -5.90 9.01
C VAL A 8 5.19 -7.27 8.44
N LYS A 9 4.65 -7.28 7.22
CA LYS A 9 4.25 -8.47 6.49
C LYS A 9 4.80 -8.43 5.07
N GLU A 10 5.00 -9.63 4.51
CA GLU A 10 5.28 -9.80 3.08
C GLU A 10 4.01 -9.53 2.26
N PRO A 11 4.11 -8.88 1.08
CA PRO A 11 2.96 -8.57 0.24
C PRO A 11 2.20 -9.84 -0.17
N ASP A 12 0.88 -9.76 -0.08
CA ASP A 12 -0.03 -10.79 -0.58
C ASP A 12 -0.73 -10.30 -1.86
N GLU A 13 -1.55 -11.16 -2.47
CA GLU A 13 -2.26 -10.86 -3.72
C GLU A 13 -3.11 -9.58 -3.61
N ASN A 14 -3.70 -9.32 -2.44
CA ASN A 14 -4.49 -8.12 -2.21
C ASN A 14 -3.61 -6.87 -2.26
N ILE A 15 -2.46 -6.88 -1.60
CA ILE A 15 -1.50 -5.78 -1.64
C ILE A 15 -1.00 -5.53 -3.07
N HIS A 16 -0.68 -6.56 -3.85
CA HIS A 16 -0.30 -6.38 -5.26
C HIS A 16 -1.44 -5.75 -6.09
N GLN A 17 -2.70 -6.14 -5.85
CA GLN A 17 -3.85 -5.54 -6.51
C GLN A 17 -4.05 -4.07 -6.13
N ILE A 18 -3.95 -3.72 -4.84
CA ILE A 18 -4.01 -2.33 -4.36
C ILE A 18 -2.94 -1.49 -5.06
N THR A 19 -1.69 -1.98 -5.06
CA THR A 19 -0.54 -1.26 -5.63
C THR A 19 -0.73 -1.00 -7.13
N LYS A 20 -1.25 -1.98 -7.87
CA LYS A 20 -1.62 -1.83 -9.29
C LYS A 20 -2.73 -0.81 -9.53
N GLN A 21 -3.76 -0.80 -8.70
CA GLN A 21 -4.89 0.13 -8.82
C GLN A 21 -4.46 1.58 -8.55
N VAL A 22 -3.62 1.80 -7.53
CA VAL A 22 -3.23 3.16 -7.11
C VAL A 22 -2.04 3.71 -7.90
N LYS A 23 -1.31 2.90 -8.68
CA LYS A 23 -0.12 3.34 -9.47
C LYS A 23 -0.39 4.63 -10.23
N ASN A 24 -1.47 4.67 -11.02
CA ASN A 24 -1.79 5.82 -11.86
C ASN A 24 -2.11 7.07 -11.02
N GLU A 25 -2.81 6.91 -9.90
CA GLU A 25 -3.09 8.02 -8.99
C GLU A 25 -1.82 8.57 -8.33
N VAL A 26 -0.89 7.69 -7.94
CA VAL A 26 0.38 8.09 -7.36
C VAL A 26 1.21 8.86 -8.38
N GLN A 27 1.33 8.37 -9.61
CA GLN A 27 2.03 9.07 -10.70
C GLN A 27 1.41 10.45 -10.99
N ALA A 28 0.08 10.54 -11.01
CA ALA A 28 -0.61 11.81 -11.23
C ALA A 28 -0.37 12.82 -10.09
N LYS A 29 -0.31 12.34 -8.84
CA LYS A 29 -0.08 13.19 -7.65
C LYS A 29 1.38 13.63 -7.52
N THR A 30 2.34 12.80 -7.93
CA THR A 30 3.78 13.09 -7.82
C THR A 30 4.35 13.76 -9.07
N GLY A 31 3.70 13.61 -10.22
CA GLY A 31 4.23 14.02 -11.52
C GLY A 31 5.38 13.14 -12.04
N LEU A 32 5.61 11.98 -11.40
CA LEU A 32 6.65 11.02 -11.77
C LEU A 32 6.02 9.80 -12.44
N LEU A 33 6.72 9.20 -13.39
CA LEU A 33 6.36 7.89 -13.95
C LEU A 33 7.24 6.83 -13.30
N PHE A 34 6.63 5.70 -12.93
CA PHE A 34 7.33 4.56 -12.35
C PHE A 34 7.26 3.40 -13.32
N ASP A 35 8.41 2.93 -13.81
CA ASP A 35 8.46 1.74 -14.65
C ASP A 35 8.01 0.51 -13.86
N GLU A 36 8.59 0.32 -12.67
CA GLU A 36 8.23 -0.72 -11.71
C GLU A 36 7.48 -0.12 -10.51
N PHE A 37 6.42 -0.81 -10.05
CA PHE A 37 5.58 -0.35 -8.94
C PHE A 37 5.05 -1.57 -8.18
N GLU A 38 5.98 -2.38 -7.68
CA GLU A 38 5.71 -3.61 -6.94
C GLU A 38 5.98 -3.40 -5.44
N PRO A 39 5.10 -3.90 -4.56
CA PRO A 39 5.29 -3.81 -3.12
C PRO A 39 6.40 -4.78 -2.66
N VAL A 40 7.14 -4.38 -1.63
CA VAL A 40 8.18 -5.18 -0.97
C VAL A 40 7.74 -5.60 0.42
N GLN A 41 7.08 -4.71 1.18
CA GLN A 41 6.57 -4.99 2.52
C GLN A 41 5.35 -4.15 2.83
N TYR A 42 4.50 -4.59 3.74
CA TYR A 42 3.39 -3.76 4.20
C TYR A 42 3.09 -3.88 5.70
N ARG A 43 2.34 -2.90 6.21
CA ARG A 43 1.67 -2.95 7.51
C ARG A 43 0.20 -2.59 7.34
N SER A 44 -0.67 -3.11 8.20
CA SER A 44 -2.07 -2.71 8.26
C SER A 44 -2.41 -2.05 9.60
N GLN A 45 -3.41 -1.18 9.59
CA GLN A 45 -3.92 -0.49 10.77
C GLN A 45 -5.44 -0.49 10.74
N ILE A 46 -6.05 -0.99 11.81
CA ILE A 46 -7.51 -1.05 11.95
C ILE A 46 -8.03 0.31 12.41
N VAL A 47 -8.96 0.89 11.66
CA VAL A 47 -9.68 2.15 11.92
C VAL A 47 -11.17 1.94 11.63
N ASN A 48 -11.95 2.95 11.22
CA ASN A 48 -13.25 2.75 10.59
C ASN A 48 -13.08 2.25 9.13
N GLY A 49 -12.46 1.08 9.00
CA GLY A 49 -11.84 0.56 7.78
C GLY A 49 -10.43 0.06 8.06
N THR A 50 -9.62 -0.10 7.00
CA THR A 50 -8.23 -0.54 7.13
C THR A 50 -7.33 0.38 6.32
N ASN A 51 -6.32 0.95 6.97
CA ASN A 51 -5.22 1.60 6.27
C ASN A 51 -4.14 0.58 5.94
N TYR A 52 -3.52 0.71 4.77
CA TYR A 52 -2.35 -0.06 4.36
C TYR A 52 -1.17 0.87 4.17
N PHE A 53 -0.05 0.57 4.83
CA PHE A 53 1.22 1.24 4.66
C PHE A 53 2.11 0.30 3.86
N ILE A 54 2.30 0.59 2.57
CA ILE A 54 2.99 -0.27 1.61
C ILE A 54 4.34 0.37 1.27
N LYS A 55 5.41 -0.42 1.33
CA LYS A 55 6.78 -0.06 0.94
C LYS A 55 7.11 -0.72 -0.39
#